data_AF-A0A093YM68-F1
#
_entry.id   AF-A0A093YM68-F1
#
_cell.length_a   1.000
_cell.length_b   1.000
_cell.length_c   1.000
_cell.angle_alpha   90.00
_cell.angle_beta   90.00
_cell.angle_gamma   90.00
#
_symmetry.space_group_name_H-M   'P 1'
#
loop_
_entity.id
_entity.type
_entity.pdbx_description
1 polymer ?
#
loop_
_entity_poly.entity_id
_entity_poly.type
_entity_poly.pdbx_seq_one_letter_code
_entity_poly.pdbx_strand_id
1 'polypeptide(L)' 'MSNQTVGTVYQQIIRDVVDSSRVDFEEGGVDESVLDELSRVWQQKLTALNVAQFPWDPKPEAPPAQQTMANIPSSMPYP' A
#
# COMPACT_ATOMS: atom_id res chain seq x y z
N MET A 1 -4.85 7.04 17.98
CA MET A 1 -3.62 6.30 17.63
C MET A 1 -4.00 5.19 16.65
N SER A 2 -4.37 5.56 15.44
CA SER A 2 -5.59 4.99 14.81
C SER A 2 -5.24 4.23 13.53
N ASN A 3 -5.28 2.89 13.56
CA ASN A 3 -5.24 1.91 12.46
C ASN A 3 -4.10 1.95 11.41
N GLN A 4 -3.55 3.10 11.02
CA GLN A 4 -2.41 3.14 10.07
C GLN A 4 -1.13 2.55 10.68
N THR A 5 -0.87 2.81 11.96
CA THR A 5 0.28 2.22 12.66
C THR A 5 0.22 0.70 12.67
N VAL A 6 -0.98 0.12 12.76
CA VAL A 6 -1.20 -1.33 12.76
C VAL A 6 -0.83 -1.92 11.40
N GLY A 7 -1.22 -1.28 10.30
CA GLY A 7 -0.83 -1.70 8.95
C GLY A 7 0.70 -1.71 8.75
N THR A 8 1.40 -0.69 9.28
CA THR A 8 2.88 -0.65 9.26
C THR A 8 3.50 -1.77 10.09
N VAL A 9 2.93 -2.09 11.26
CA VAL A 9 3.42 -3.19 12.10
C VAL A 9 3.27 -4.54 11.38
N TYR A 10 2.12 -4.81 10.74
CA TYR A 10 1.97 -6.02 9.94
C TYR A 10 2.97 -6.09 8.79
N GLN A 11 3.25 -4.97 8.11
CA GLN A 11 4.28 -4.93 7.06
C GLN A 11 5.67 -5.32 7.58
N GLN A 12 6.05 -4.83 8.78
CA GLN A 12 7.33 -5.18 9.39
C GLN A 12 7.38 -6.66 9.74
N ILE A 13 6.34 -7.19 10.39
CA ILE A 13 6.28 -8.62 10.75
C ILE A 13 6.41 -9.51 9.51
N ILE A 14 5.73 -9.17 8.40
CA ILE A 14 5.82 -9.95 7.16
C ILE A 14 7.25 -9.92 6.62
N ARG A 15 7.91 -8.75 6.61
CA ARG A 15 9.31 -8.63 6.17
C ARG A 15 10.24 -9.46 7.04
N ASP A 16 10.13 -9.34 8.35
CA ASP A 16 11.00 -10.03 9.29
C ASP A 16 10.85 -11.55 9.17
N VAL A 17 9.61 -12.05 9.01
CA VAL A 17 9.34 -13.47 8.77
C VAL A 17 9.95 -13.92 7.44
N VAL A 18 9.72 -13.18 6.35
CA VAL A 18 10.28 -13.52 5.02
C VAL A 18 11.81 -13.55 5.05
N ASP A 19 12.45 -12.56 5.69
CA ASP A 19 13.90 -12.49 5.81
C ASP A 19 14.44 -13.66 6.65
N SER A 20 13.82 -13.93 7.80
CA SER A 20 14.24 -15.04 8.67
C SER A 20 14.03 -16.41 8.04
N SER A 21 12.97 -16.61 7.25
CA SER A 21 12.64 -17.89 6.60
C SER A 21 13.39 -18.13 5.29
N ARG A 22 14.12 -17.13 4.77
CA ARG A 22 14.87 -17.27 3.52
C ARG A 22 15.87 -18.41 3.56
N VAL A 23 16.65 -18.48 4.64
CA VAL A 23 17.65 -19.54 4.84
C VAL A 23 16.97 -20.91 4.90
N ASP A 24 15.85 -21.05 5.62
CA ASP A 24 15.11 -22.30 5.73
C ASP A 24 14.58 -22.79 4.36
N PHE A 25 14.15 -21.85 3.51
CA PHE A 25 13.71 -22.18 2.15
C PHE A 25 14.88 -22.62 1.27
N GLU A 26 16.01 -21.90 1.32
CA GLU A 26 17.23 -22.25 0.59
C GLU A 26 17.78 -23.63 1.02
N GLU A 27 17.85 -23.89 2.32
CA GLU A 27 18.27 -25.18 2.88
C GLU A 27 17.30 -26.32 2.55
N GLY A 28 16.01 -26.00 2.45
CA GLY A 28 14.96 -26.92 2.00
C GLY A 28 14.97 -27.18 0.49
N GLY A 29 15.82 -26.50 -0.29
CA GLY A 29 15.85 -26.57 -1.75
C GLY A 29 14.60 -25.97 -2.41
N VAL A 30 13.92 -25.06 -1.71
CA VAL A 30 12.72 -24.36 -2.18
C VAL A 30 13.14 -23.09 -2.90
N ASP A 31 12.54 -22.84 -4.06
CA ASP A 31 12.82 -21.65 -4.86
C ASP A 31 12.35 -20.36 -4.16
N GLU A 32 13.11 -19.28 -4.30
CA GLU A 32 12.79 -17.97 -3.73
C GLU A 32 11.43 -17.44 -4.18
N SER A 33 10.99 -17.77 -5.41
CA SER A 33 9.67 -17.38 -5.91
C SER A 33 8.52 -17.89 -5.03
N VAL A 34 8.70 -19.02 -4.33
CA VAL A 34 7.70 -19.58 -3.41
C VAL A 34 7.63 -18.75 -2.12
N LEU A 35 8.77 -18.24 -1.65
CA LEU A 35 8.83 -17.34 -0.50
C LEU A 35 8.19 -15.99 -0.83
N ASP A 36 8.39 -15.49 -2.05
CA ASP A 36 7.71 -14.31 -2.57
C ASP A 36 6.18 -14.54 -2.68
N GLU A 37 5.77 -15.73 -3.15
CA GLU A 37 4.36 -16.11 -3.20
C GLU A 37 3.74 -16.19 -1.80
N LEU A 38 4.44 -16.74 -0.81
CA LEU A 38 4.00 -16.75 0.58
C LEU A 38 3.71 -15.33 1.07
N SER A 39 4.64 -14.40 0.85
CA SER A 39 4.46 -12.98 1.20
C SER A 39 3.22 -12.39 0.52
N ARG A 40 3.05 -12.63 -0.79
CA ARG A 40 1.93 -12.11 -1.57
C ARG A 40 0.57 -12.66 -1.10
N VAL A 41 0.47 -13.98 -0.91
CA VAL A 41 -0.77 -14.64 -0.45
C VAL A 41 -1.12 -14.21 0.98
N TRP A 42 -0.13 -14.04 1.85
CA TRP A 42 -0.34 -13.57 3.21
C TRP A 42 -0.90 -12.13 3.23
N GLN A 43 -0.29 -11.20 2.47
CA GLN A 43 -0.79 -9.84 2.31
C GLN A 43 -2.23 -9.80 1.79
N GLN A 44 -2.53 -10.60 0.75
CA GLN A 44 -3.89 -10.71 0.20
C GLN A 44 -4.91 -11.19 1.24
N LYS A 45 -4.56 -12.20 2.05
CA LYS A 45 -5.43 -12.70 3.12
C LYS A 45 -5.68 -11.63 4.18
N LEU A 46 -4.67 -10.85 4.55
CA LEU A 46 -4.83 -9.75 5.51
C LEU A 46 -5.74 -8.64 4.98
N THR A 47 -5.56 -8.23 3.72
CA THR A 47 -6.44 -7.27 3.04
C THR A 47 -7.89 -7.77 3.02
N ALA A 48 -8.11 -9.04 2.68
CA ALA A 48 -9.44 -9.65 2.63
C ALA A 48 -10.16 -9.70 4.00
N LEU A 49 -9.40 -9.79 5.10
CA LEU A 49 -9.95 -9.76 6.46
C LEU A 49 -10.35 -8.35 6.91
N ASN A 50 -9.91 -7.30 6.20
CA ASN A 50 -10.22 -5.90 6.48
C ASN A 50 -9.93 -5.46 7.93
N VAL A 51 -8.90 -6.05 8.55
CA VAL A 51 -8.57 -5.80 9.96
C VAL A 51 -7.80 -4.50 10.18
N ALA A 52 -7.20 -3.95 9.12
CA ALA A 52 -6.48 -2.67 9.12
C ALA A 52 -6.47 -2.08 7.70
N GLN A 53 -6.00 -0.83 7.60
CA GLN A 53 -5.61 -0.25 6.32
C GLN A 53 -4.13 -0.57 6.09
N PHE A 54 -3.82 -1.31 5.02
CA PHE A 54 -2.45 -1.74 4.77
C PHE A 54 -1.73 -0.84 3.77
N PRO A 55 -0.41 -0.68 3.91
CA PRO A 55 0.40 0.15 3.01
C PRO A 55 0.54 -0.46 1.60
N TRP A 56 0.23 -1.74 1.42
CA TRP A 56 0.18 -2.42 0.12
C TRP A 56 -1.22 -2.41 -0.52
N ASP A 57 -2.25 -1.95 0.20
CA ASP A 57 -3.57 -1.80 -0.39
C ASP A 57 -3.56 -0.69 -1.46
N PRO A 58 -4.35 -0.83 -2.53
CA PRO A 58 -4.46 0.21 -3.55
C PRO A 58 -4.95 1.51 -2.90
N LYS A 59 -4.18 2.59 -3.10
CA LYS A 59 -4.54 3.90 -2.57
C LYS A 59 -5.83 4.36 -3.26
N PRO A 60 -6.87 4.80 -2.53
CA PRO A 60 -8.08 5.31 -3.15
C PRO A 60 -7.71 6.42 -4.14
N GLU A 61 -8.17 6.34 -5.39
CA GLU A 61 -7.99 7.41 -6.36
C GLU A 61 -8.56 8.70 -5.77
N ALA A 62 -7.72 9.74 -5.70
CA ALA A 62 -8.20 11.06 -5.28
C ALA A 62 -9.27 11.50 -6.29
N PRO A 63 -10.44 12.00 -5.84
CA PRO A 63 -11.45 12.51 -6.75
C PRO A 63 -10.81 13.55 -7.68
N PRO A 64 -11.15 13.57 -8.98
CA PRO A 64 -10.60 14.54 -9.91
C PRO A 64 -10.82 15.93 -9.33
N ALA A 65 -9.72 16.67 -9.16
CA ALA A 65 -9.77 18.05 -8.68
C ALA A 65 -10.74 18.80 -9.58
N GLN A 66 -11.88 19.20 -9.02
CA GLN A 66 -12.81 20.10 -9.69
C GLN A 66 -12.03 21.38 -9.98
N GLN A 67 -11.64 21.56 -11.24
CA GLN A 67 -11.04 22.78 -11.74
C GLN A 67 -12.06 23.89 -11.51
N THR A 68 -11.88 24.69 -10.47
CA THR A 68 -12.66 25.90 -10.23
C THR A 68 -12.34 26.89 -11.34
N MET A 69 -13.11 26.83 -12.43
CA MET A 69 -13.19 27.86 -13.46
C MET A 69 -13.83 29.12 -12.85
N ALA A 70 -13.07 29.94 -12.13
CA ALA A 70 -13.52 31.28 -11.72
C ALA A 70 -12.36 32.16 -11.26
N ASN A 71 -11.62 32.79 -12.19
CA ASN A 71 -11.24 34.20 -12.01
C ASN A 71 -10.74 34.83 -13.33
N ILE A 72 -11.66 35.37 -14.13
CA ILE A 72 -11.32 36.43 -15.08
C ILE A 72 -11.63 37.77 -14.39
N PRO A 73 -10.64 38.55 -13.91
CA PRO A 73 -10.90 39.91 -13.49
C PRO A 73 -11.04 40.79 -14.74
N SER A 74 -12.29 41.03 -15.13
CA SER A 74 -12.67 42.09 -16.07
C SER A 74 -12.19 43.44 -15.52
N SER A 75 -11.14 44.01 -16.11
CA SER A 75 -10.79 45.43 -15.93
C SER A 75 -10.60 46.11 -17.30
N MET A 76 -11.59 46.93 -17.64
CA MET A 76 -11.67 47.99 -18.68
C MET A 76 -10.47 48.99 -18.62
N PRO A 77 -10.19 49.89 -19.62
CA PRO A 77 -11.16 50.73 -20.36
C PRO A 77 -10.83 51.15 -21.82
N TYR A 78 -11.83 51.82 -22.43
CA TYR A 78 -11.95 52.45 -23.76
C TYR A 78 -10.86 53.48 -24.17
N PRO A 79 -10.68 53.72 -25.49
CA PRO A 79 -10.53 55.05 -26.08
C PRO A 79 -11.84 55.63 -26.65
#